data_AF-W5SM46-F1
#
_entry.id   AF-W5SM46-F1
#
_cell.length_a   1.000
_cell.length_b   1.000
_cell.length_c   1.000
_cell.angle_alpha   90.00
_cell.angle_beta   90.00
_cell.angle_gamma   90.00
#
_symmetry.space_group_name_H-M   'P 1'
#
loop_
_entity.id
_entity.type
_entity.pdbx_description
1 polymer ?
#
loop_
_entity_poly.entity_id
_entity_poly.type
_entity_poly.pdbx_seq_one_letter_code
_entity_poly.pdbx_strand_id
1 'polypeptide(L)'
;MLDEVFSMCEVIDKIFSKRMLDMLNKHKLETLNMSFKNFPDENHSNILNLADTPIKLKFKKELVEYNLRKYIDDFTRFVLSSEGDFYVFTGDKLEELGLLLYPYLSFGILNGGSATSYFDILKNSDFHEELYFLCKDKILEARESFGDLPKGITPAYINKDGSYGFSFLALKIRHLLMLSKKYCDLYGKTIKPSIFQMTNFKTYKLISNFFDNIFDDSLIKDLNYCGLQKEDIFTAIQPLIYCYKKLDNGQYEYFNYNNHGKKTLLALPAGHGQNFKVLRDVYLKLYNSGKKFVYIGNVDNIGFTVNLKALAIMAITNNSAGFEFSVKTSLDTKGGVLVLDDDHLACVDIGSTISKEIILQAEYSGNKILFNCATGLFNLEYLIKHIDEIILNMPIRVVEQNKEFGKYTAIEQITWEVIKIVDNPLIFEVDRGDRFLPAKLFVDVLIMSDYINGKFLLGSLSDISKYLNNALSNVLKNKCGLVFGGGRWNV
;
A
#
# COMPACT_ATOMS: atom_id res chain seq x y z
N MET A 1 -17.93 -17.18 -23.97
CA MET A 1 -16.88 -18.10 -24.45
C MET A 1 -15.51 -17.55 -24.03
N LEU A 2 -15.27 -17.44 -22.72
CA LEU A 2 -14.01 -16.98 -22.10
C LEU A 2 -13.76 -17.75 -20.77
N ASP A 3 -14.37 -18.95 -20.67
CA ASP A 3 -14.21 -19.88 -19.53
C ASP A 3 -13.22 -21.01 -19.89
N GLU A 4 -12.15 -20.69 -20.62
CA GLU A 4 -11.00 -21.61 -20.70
C GLU A 4 -10.12 -21.39 -19.46
N VAL A 5 -10.51 -22.10 -18.40
CA VAL A 5 -9.64 -22.89 -17.53
C VAL A 5 -8.15 -22.62 -17.75
N PHE A 6 -7.61 -21.63 -17.03
CA PHE A 6 -6.17 -21.55 -16.78
C PHE A 6 -5.72 -22.92 -16.26
N SER A 7 -4.95 -23.65 -17.06
CA SER A 7 -4.37 -24.89 -16.56
C SER A 7 -3.45 -24.55 -15.37
N MET A 8 -3.32 -25.47 -14.41
CA MET A 8 -2.42 -25.31 -13.26
C MET A 8 -0.97 -24.95 -13.66
N CYS A 9 -0.59 -25.16 -14.92
CA CYS A 9 0.72 -24.78 -15.48
C CYS A 9 0.88 -23.30 -15.82
N GLU A 10 -0.20 -22.54 -16.04
CA GLU A 10 -0.16 -21.09 -16.34
C GLU A 10 -0.22 -20.22 -15.07
N VAL A 11 -0.72 -20.80 -13.97
CA VAL A 11 -0.83 -20.10 -12.68
C VAL A 11 0.52 -20.05 -11.94
N ILE A 12 1.45 -20.95 -12.25
CA ILE A 12 2.73 -21.10 -11.55
C ILE A 12 3.88 -20.60 -12.42
N ASP A 13 4.69 -19.66 -11.92
CA ASP A 13 5.91 -19.21 -12.58
C ASP A 13 7.04 -20.22 -12.35
N LYS A 14 7.06 -21.25 -13.19
CA LYS A 14 8.06 -22.34 -13.14
C LYS A 14 9.47 -21.84 -13.41
N ILE A 15 9.64 -20.83 -14.25
CA ILE A 15 10.95 -20.26 -14.59
C ILE A 15 11.55 -19.59 -13.37
N PHE A 16 10.79 -18.71 -12.71
CA PHE A 16 11.23 -18.08 -11.47
C PHE A 16 11.43 -19.12 -10.36
N SER A 17 10.53 -20.09 -10.23
CA SER A 17 10.65 -21.17 -9.24
C SER A 17 11.95 -21.98 -9.42
N LYS A 18 12.30 -22.34 -10.65
CA LYS A 18 13.56 -23.04 -10.95
C LYS A 18 14.77 -22.15 -10.66
N ARG A 19 14.74 -20.88 -11.08
CA ARG A 19 15.82 -19.92 -10.78
C ARG A 19 16.05 -19.78 -9.28
N MET A 20 15.00 -19.69 -8.47
CA MET A 20 15.12 -19.60 -7.01
C MET A 20 15.71 -20.89 -6.41
N LEU A 21 15.27 -22.07 -6.86
CA LEU A 21 15.86 -23.35 -6.45
C LEU A 21 17.37 -23.40 -6.75
N ASP A 22 17.77 -23.01 -7.95
CA ASP A 22 19.18 -22.98 -8.36
C ASP A 22 19.99 -21.98 -7.51
N MET A 23 19.40 -20.84 -7.14
CA MET A 23 20.07 -19.84 -6.28
C MET A 23 20.19 -20.31 -4.83
N LEU A 24 19.17 -20.98 -4.28
CA LEU A 24 19.22 -21.63 -2.96
C LEU A 24 20.35 -22.67 -2.90
N ASN A 25 20.43 -23.53 -3.91
CA ASN A 25 21.43 -24.61 -3.99
C ASN A 25 22.85 -24.14 -4.24
N LYS A 26 23.01 -22.95 -4.84
CA LYS A 26 24.31 -22.27 -5.00
C LYS A 26 24.67 -21.40 -3.80
N HIS A 27 23.85 -21.37 -2.74
CA HIS A 27 24.01 -20.49 -1.58
C HIS A 27 24.15 -19.00 -1.96
N LYS A 28 23.47 -18.57 -3.04
CA LYS A 28 23.49 -17.19 -3.54
C LYS A 28 22.36 -16.32 -2.99
N LEU A 29 21.44 -16.92 -2.25
CA LEU A 29 20.43 -16.21 -1.47
C LEU A 29 20.95 -16.14 -0.04
N GLU A 30 21.80 -15.16 0.23
CA GLU A 30 22.13 -14.81 1.60
C GLU A 30 20.92 -14.13 2.25
N THR A 31 20.75 -14.31 3.56
CA THR A 31 19.92 -13.39 4.35
C THR A 31 20.34 -11.96 4.04
N LEU A 32 19.39 -11.05 3.81
CA LEU A 32 19.67 -9.64 3.52
C LEU A 32 20.78 -9.12 4.46
N ASN A 33 22.00 -9.01 3.94
CA ASN A 33 23.12 -8.44 4.66
C ASN A 33 22.94 -6.92 4.56
N MET A 34 22.43 -6.33 5.64
CA MET A 34 22.24 -4.89 5.78
C MET A 34 23.41 -4.33 6.61
N SER A 35 24.08 -3.31 6.08
CA SER A 35 25.09 -2.51 6.78
C SER A 35 24.39 -1.33 7.47
N PHE A 36 23.53 -1.63 8.44
CA PHE A 36 22.79 -0.58 9.16
C PHE A 36 23.77 0.40 9.79
N LYS A 37 23.69 1.66 9.35
CA LYS A 37 24.53 2.74 9.86
C LYS A 37 23.80 3.51 10.95
N ASN A 38 22.62 4.03 10.62
CA ASN A 38 21.76 4.81 11.52
C ASN A 38 20.37 5.01 10.93
N PHE A 39 19.49 5.66 11.69
CA PHE A 39 18.25 6.22 11.18
C PHE A 39 18.54 7.60 10.56
N PRO A 40 17.97 7.94 9.39
CA PRO A 40 18.16 9.25 8.79
C PRO A 40 17.49 10.33 9.65
N ASP A 41 18.15 11.48 9.76
CA ASP A 41 17.59 12.66 10.43
C ASP A 41 16.64 13.43 9.50
N GLU A 42 15.87 14.35 10.09
CA GLU A 42 14.90 15.20 9.38
C GLU A 42 15.52 16.22 8.42
N ASN A 43 16.83 16.48 8.50
CA ASN A 43 17.56 17.39 7.62
C ASN A 43 18.12 16.67 6.39
N HIS A 44 17.95 15.35 6.29
CA HIS A 44 18.35 14.60 5.11
C HIS A 44 17.64 15.14 3.86
N SER A 45 18.40 15.50 2.82
CA SER A 45 17.89 16.29 1.67
C SER A 45 16.74 15.65 0.88
N ASN A 46 16.60 14.33 0.97
CA ASN A 46 15.51 13.56 0.35
C ASN A 46 14.25 13.45 1.22
N ILE A 47 14.29 13.87 2.48
CA ILE A 47 13.15 13.81 3.41
C ILE A 47 12.43 15.16 3.38
N LEU A 48 11.14 15.12 3.08
CA LEU A 48 10.27 16.29 3.02
C LEU A 48 9.14 16.12 4.02
N ASN A 49 9.06 17.04 5.00
CA ASN A 49 7.99 17.05 5.98
C ASN A 49 6.71 17.64 5.40
N LEU A 50 5.70 16.78 5.25
CA LEU A 50 4.34 17.11 4.82
C LEU A 50 3.29 16.88 5.94
N ALA A 51 3.74 16.52 7.14
CA ALA A 51 2.92 16.29 8.31
C ALA A 51 2.58 17.61 9.02
N ASP A 52 3.52 18.55 9.05
CA ASP A 52 3.37 19.82 9.75
C ASP A 52 2.47 20.82 9.02
N THR A 53 1.83 21.70 9.78
CA THR A 53 1.08 22.85 9.25
C THR A 53 1.55 24.15 9.90
N PRO A 54 1.86 25.21 9.12
CA PRO A 54 1.76 25.32 7.66
C PRO A 54 2.97 24.71 6.92
N ILE A 55 2.70 23.97 5.84
CA ILE A 55 3.75 23.50 4.92
C ILE A 55 4.24 24.68 4.07
N LYS A 56 5.56 24.90 4.04
CA LYS A 56 6.23 25.81 3.11
C LYS A 56 7.48 25.16 2.54
N LEU A 57 7.51 24.92 1.24
CA LEU A 57 8.64 24.30 0.54
C LEU A 57 9.22 25.24 -0.51
N LYS A 58 10.53 25.15 -0.72
CA LYS A 58 11.25 25.95 -1.71
C LYS A 58 11.86 25.05 -2.76
N PHE A 59 11.70 25.42 -4.02
CA PHE A 59 12.28 24.71 -5.16
C PHE A 59 13.01 25.68 -6.07
N LYS A 60 14.15 25.26 -6.64
CA LYS A 60 14.90 26.10 -7.59
C LYS A 60 14.02 26.47 -8.78
N LYS A 61 14.06 27.74 -9.20
CA LYS A 61 13.24 28.25 -10.31
C LYS A 61 13.41 27.46 -11.59
N GLU A 62 14.67 27.22 -11.98
CA GLU A 62 15.02 26.44 -13.18
C GLU A 62 14.39 25.05 -13.16
N LEU A 63 14.41 24.37 -12.00
CA LEU A 63 13.81 23.04 -11.83
C LEU A 63 12.30 23.08 -12.01
N VAL A 64 11.63 24.04 -11.35
CA VAL A 64 10.17 24.23 -11.43
C VAL A 64 9.76 24.54 -12.86
N GLU A 65 10.41 25.52 -13.49
CA GLU A 65 10.12 25.96 -14.85
C GLU A 65 10.31 24.83 -15.86
N TYR A 66 11.44 24.13 -15.80
CA TYR A 66 11.76 23.07 -16.74
C TYR A 66 10.80 21.88 -16.63
N ASN A 67 10.45 21.49 -15.40
CA ASN A 67 9.64 20.29 -15.19
C ASN A 67 8.13 20.55 -15.32
N LEU A 68 7.62 21.66 -14.78
CA LEU A 68 6.17 21.93 -14.81
C LEU A 68 5.66 22.30 -16.21
N ARG A 69 6.49 22.92 -17.07
CA ARG A 69 6.14 23.21 -18.47
C ARG A 69 5.80 21.98 -19.30
N LYS A 70 6.17 20.77 -18.85
CA LYS A 70 5.77 19.49 -19.46
C LYS A 70 4.29 19.17 -19.29
N TYR A 71 3.63 19.80 -18.32
CA TYR A 71 2.26 19.47 -17.91
C TYR A 71 1.31 20.67 -18.01
N ILE A 72 1.81 21.88 -17.72
CA ILE A 72 1.00 23.09 -17.53
C ILE A 72 1.71 24.32 -18.11
N ASP A 73 0.94 25.18 -18.78
CA ASP A 73 1.49 26.38 -19.44
C ASP A 73 1.81 27.49 -18.43
N ASP A 74 0.88 27.74 -17.50
CA ASP A 74 1.03 28.74 -16.44
C ASP A 74 1.01 28.09 -15.06
N PHE A 75 2.20 27.88 -14.52
CA PHE A 75 2.41 27.39 -13.15
C PHE A 75 2.50 28.52 -12.12
N THR A 76 2.62 29.79 -12.55
CA THR A 76 2.95 30.91 -11.66
C THR A 76 1.87 31.17 -10.63
N ARG A 77 0.60 30.88 -10.94
CA ARG A 77 -0.53 30.96 -10.00
C ARG A 77 -0.43 30.03 -8.78
N PHE A 78 0.44 29.02 -8.84
CA PHE A 78 0.71 28.10 -7.73
C PHE A 78 1.91 28.52 -6.90
N VAL A 79 2.67 29.52 -7.34
CA VAL A 79 3.81 30.06 -6.60
C VAL A 79 3.29 31.07 -5.59
N LEU A 80 3.64 30.90 -4.31
CA LEU A 80 3.33 31.88 -3.26
C LEU A 80 4.19 33.13 -3.43
N SER A 81 5.50 32.93 -3.53
CA SER A 81 6.49 34.00 -3.64
C SER A 81 7.76 33.51 -4.32
N SER A 82 8.61 34.45 -4.72
CA SER A 82 9.94 34.20 -5.25
C SER A 82 10.98 34.74 -4.25
N GLU A 83 11.95 33.90 -3.88
CA GLU A 83 13.03 34.26 -2.96
C GLU A 83 14.37 33.89 -3.61
N GLY A 84 15.09 34.90 -4.14
CA GLY A 84 16.31 34.67 -4.92
C GLY A 84 16.05 33.73 -6.10
N ASP A 85 16.79 32.62 -6.16
CA ASP A 85 16.68 31.59 -7.20
C ASP A 85 15.64 30.50 -6.90
N PHE A 86 14.76 30.74 -5.92
CA PHE A 86 13.75 29.76 -5.50
C PHE A 86 12.33 30.30 -5.67
N TYR A 87 11.41 29.41 -6.00
CA TYR A 87 9.98 29.59 -5.80
C TYR A 87 9.54 28.93 -4.51
N VAL A 88 8.64 29.60 -3.79
CA VAL A 88 8.06 29.12 -2.54
C VAL A 88 6.64 28.65 -2.79
N PHE A 89 6.29 27.48 -2.25
CA PHE A 89 4.96 26.90 -2.34
C PHE A 89 4.41 26.64 -0.93
N THR A 90 3.13 26.91 -0.73
CA THR A 90 2.40 26.45 0.47
C THR A 90 1.80 25.06 0.24
N GLY A 91 1.41 24.38 1.31
CA GLY A 91 0.65 23.14 1.24
C GLY A 91 -0.59 23.24 0.34
N ASP A 92 -1.38 24.30 0.50
CA ASP A 92 -2.60 24.53 -0.29
C ASP A 92 -2.29 24.70 -1.79
N LYS A 93 -1.22 25.43 -2.12
CA LYS A 93 -0.81 25.61 -3.52
C LYS A 93 -0.26 24.34 -4.15
N LEU A 94 0.44 23.50 -3.38
CA LEU A 94 0.84 22.16 -3.84
C LEU A 94 -0.39 21.27 -4.03
N GLU A 95 -1.41 21.37 -3.18
CA GLU A 95 -2.65 20.61 -3.35
C GLU A 95 -3.44 21.04 -4.59
N GLU A 96 -3.57 22.35 -4.84
CA GLU A 96 -4.17 22.90 -6.06
C GLU A 96 -3.42 22.43 -7.33
N LEU A 97 -2.09 22.51 -7.33
CA LEU A 97 -1.25 22.03 -8.42
C LEU A 97 -1.39 20.51 -8.62
N GLY A 98 -1.39 19.75 -7.54
CA GLY A 98 -1.58 18.31 -7.58
C GLY A 98 -2.92 17.92 -8.19
N LEU A 99 -4.00 18.65 -7.89
CA LEU A 99 -5.30 18.43 -8.52
C LEU A 99 -5.23 18.69 -10.03
N LEU A 100 -4.56 19.76 -10.47
CA LEU A 100 -4.37 20.02 -11.90
C LEU A 100 -3.61 18.89 -12.61
N LEU A 101 -2.66 18.25 -11.91
CA LEU A 101 -1.85 17.13 -12.39
C LEU A 101 -2.56 15.77 -12.32
N TYR A 102 -3.70 15.68 -11.63
CA TYR A 102 -4.44 14.43 -11.43
C TYR A 102 -4.72 13.62 -12.72
N PRO A 103 -5.03 14.23 -13.90
CA PRO A 103 -5.20 13.48 -15.14
C PRO A 103 -3.98 12.64 -15.57
N TYR A 104 -2.77 13.01 -15.14
CA TYR A 104 -1.53 12.31 -15.43
C TYR A 104 -1.22 11.16 -14.46
N LEU A 105 -2.00 11.02 -13.38
CA LEU A 105 -1.84 9.99 -12.37
C LEU A 105 -2.63 8.73 -12.72
N SER A 106 -2.08 7.56 -12.37
CA SER A 106 -2.82 6.31 -12.21
C SER A 106 -2.68 5.75 -10.79
N PHE A 107 -3.74 5.16 -10.27
CA PHE A 107 -3.81 4.68 -8.89
C PHE A 107 -3.79 3.15 -8.84
N GLY A 108 -2.72 2.60 -8.28
CA GLY A 108 -2.42 1.17 -8.22
C GLY A 108 -2.71 0.54 -6.87
N ILE A 109 -3.48 -0.55 -6.87
CA ILE A 109 -3.92 -1.22 -5.64
C ILE A 109 -3.34 -2.64 -5.57
N LEU A 110 -2.64 -2.94 -4.47
CA LEU A 110 -2.14 -4.29 -4.18
C LEU A 110 -3.25 -5.10 -3.48
N ASN A 111 -3.85 -6.03 -4.23
CA ASN A 111 -5.07 -6.80 -3.89
C ASN A 111 -4.82 -8.33 -3.86
N GLY A 112 -3.57 -8.74 -3.65
CA GLY A 112 -3.21 -10.17 -3.54
C GLY A 112 -3.54 -10.81 -2.19
N GLY A 113 -3.89 -10.04 -1.16
CA GLY A 113 -4.14 -10.57 0.19
C GLY A 113 -5.52 -11.22 0.35
N SER A 114 -5.54 -12.46 0.86
CA SER A 114 -6.77 -13.08 1.41
C SER A 114 -7.11 -12.48 2.78
N ALA A 115 -8.39 -12.41 3.13
CA ALA A 115 -8.82 -12.04 4.48
C ALA A 115 -8.61 -13.17 5.52
N THR A 116 -8.11 -14.34 5.13
CA THR A 116 -7.91 -15.47 6.06
C THR A 116 -7.05 -15.09 7.28
N SER A 117 -5.95 -14.36 7.09
CA SER A 117 -5.12 -13.91 8.23
C SER A 117 -5.71 -12.72 8.98
N TYR A 118 -6.64 -12.00 8.36
CA TYR A 118 -7.31 -10.83 8.92
C TYR A 118 -8.33 -11.23 9.99
N PHE A 119 -9.06 -12.32 9.73
CA PHE A 119 -10.04 -12.93 10.63
C PHE A 119 -9.50 -14.15 11.39
N ASP A 120 -8.18 -14.39 11.37
CA ASP A 120 -7.56 -15.50 12.08
C ASP A 120 -7.73 -15.32 13.60
N ILE A 121 -8.33 -16.31 14.25
CA ILE A 121 -8.70 -16.23 15.67
C ILE A 121 -7.45 -16.07 16.54
N LEU A 122 -6.41 -16.87 16.31
CA LEU A 122 -5.21 -16.86 17.13
C LEU A 122 -4.48 -15.51 17.01
N LYS A 123 -4.36 -14.98 15.79
CA LYS A 123 -3.73 -13.68 15.59
C LYS A 123 -4.52 -12.53 16.23
N ASN A 124 -5.85 -12.58 16.17
CA ASN A 124 -6.69 -11.55 16.79
C ASN A 124 -6.67 -11.65 18.33
N SER A 125 -6.58 -12.86 18.91
CA SER A 125 -6.43 -13.03 20.36
C SER A 125 -5.04 -12.62 20.86
N ASP A 126 -3.99 -12.94 20.10
CA ASP A 126 -2.59 -12.62 20.44
C ASP A 126 -2.30 -11.11 20.44
N PHE A 127 -3.17 -10.31 19.81
CA PHE A 127 -3.03 -8.85 19.80
C PHE A 127 -3.22 -8.26 21.20
N HIS A 128 -4.35 -8.59 21.85
CA HIS A 128 -4.67 -8.22 23.22
C HIS A 128 -5.84 -9.08 23.72
N GLU A 129 -5.59 -9.95 24.69
CA GLU A 129 -6.54 -10.98 25.12
C GLU A 129 -7.88 -10.40 25.62
N GLU A 130 -7.83 -9.42 26.53
CA GLU A 130 -9.05 -8.79 27.08
C GLU A 130 -9.90 -8.11 25.99
N LEU A 131 -9.26 -7.39 25.08
CA LEU A 131 -9.91 -6.74 23.95
C LEU A 131 -10.57 -7.75 23.01
N TYR A 132 -9.88 -8.86 22.75
CA TYR A 132 -10.41 -9.95 21.95
C TYR A 132 -11.68 -10.53 22.58
N PHE A 133 -11.69 -10.79 23.89
CA PHE A 133 -12.89 -11.30 24.56
C PHE A 133 -14.11 -10.37 24.41
N LEU A 134 -13.91 -9.05 24.45
CA LEU A 134 -14.98 -8.06 24.25
C LEU A 134 -15.50 -8.03 22.80
N CYS A 135 -14.66 -8.36 21.83
CA CYS A 135 -14.96 -8.30 20.41
C CYS A 135 -15.24 -9.65 19.75
N LYS A 136 -15.10 -10.75 20.50
CA LYS A 136 -15.04 -12.12 19.99
C LYS A 136 -16.24 -12.44 19.09
N ASP A 137 -17.44 -12.12 19.55
CA ASP A 137 -18.67 -12.42 18.80
C ASP A 137 -18.68 -11.70 17.45
N LYS A 138 -18.27 -10.43 17.42
CA LYS A 138 -18.18 -9.65 16.17
C LYS A 138 -17.08 -10.17 15.25
N ILE A 139 -15.95 -10.63 15.79
CA ILE A 139 -14.86 -11.25 15.02
C ILE A 139 -15.34 -12.57 14.39
N LEU A 140 -16.08 -13.40 15.13
CA LEU A 140 -16.63 -14.66 14.63
C LEU A 140 -17.70 -14.43 13.55
N GLU A 141 -18.62 -13.50 13.76
CA GLU A 141 -19.62 -13.08 12.77
C GLU A 141 -18.95 -12.61 11.46
N ALA A 142 -17.92 -11.77 11.58
CA ALA A 142 -17.21 -11.24 10.42
C ALA A 142 -16.39 -12.34 9.71
N ARG A 143 -15.80 -13.28 10.46
CA ARG A 143 -15.11 -14.44 9.88
C ARG A 143 -16.05 -15.31 9.07
N GLU A 144 -17.24 -15.60 9.58
CA GLU A 144 -18.25 -16.40 8.88
C GLU A 144 -18.71 -15.70 7.60
N SER A 145 -18.92 -14.38 7.65
CA SER A 145 -19.42 -13.59 6.53
C SER A 145 -18.37 -13.30 5.45
N PHE A 146 -17.10 -13.10 5.84
CA PHE A 146 -16.07 -12.52 4.97
C PHE A 146 -14.73 -13.27 4.94
N GLY A 147 -14.57 -14.35 5.70
CA GLY A 147 -13.29 -15.05 5.89
C GLY A 147 -12.64 -15.59 4.62
N ASP A 148 -13.46 -15.93 3.62
CA ASP A 148 -13.04 -16.46 2.33
C ASP A 148 -12.95 -15.39 1.23
N LEU A 149 -13.25 -14.13 1.56
CA LEU A 149 -13.17 -13.03 0.61
C LEU A 149 -11.75 -12.42 0.55
N PRO A 150 -11.37 -11.82 -0.59
CA PRO A 150 -10.21 -10.94 -0.66
C PRO A 150 -10.38 -9.78 0.30
N LYS A 151 -9.32 -9.42 1.02
CA LYS A 151 -9.37 -8.33 2.02
C LYS A 151 -9.87 -7.01 1.42
N GLY A 152 -9.55 -6.74 0.15
CA GLY A 152 -10.00 -5.53 -0.54
C GLY A 152 -11.53 -5.36 -0.57
N ILE A 153 -12.30 -6.45 -0.58
CA ILE A 153 -13.77 -6.39 -0.66
C ILE A 153 -14.46 -6.67 0.68
N THR A 154 -13.71 -6.76 1.78
CA THR A 154 -14.26 -6.84 3.14
C THR A 154 -14.50 -5.45 3.73
N PRO A 155 -15.38 -5.29 4.74
CA PRO A 155 -15.66 -4.01 5.39
C PRO A 155 -14.40 -3.32 5.90
N ALA A 156 -14.25 -2.02 5.60
CA ALA A 156 -13.12 -1.20 6.06
C ALA A 156 -13.35 -0.59 7.45
N TYR A 157 -14.60 -0.53 7.90
CA TYR A 157 -15.00 0.00 9.20
C TYR A 157 -16.33 -0.62 9.64
N ILE A 158 -16.67 -0.43 10.91
CA ILE A 158 -17.96 -0.78 11.50
C ILE A 158 -18.71 0.51 11.85
N ASN A 159 -20.00 0.55 11.57
CA ASN A 159 -20.86 1.66 11.98
C ASN A 159 -21.10 1.63 13.50
N LYS A 160 -21.49 2.76 14.10
CA LYS A 160 -21.78 2.83 15.55
C LYS A 160 -22.92 1.91 15.98
N ASP A 161 -23.83 1.57 15.07
CA ASP A 161 -24.92 0.63 15.33
C ASP A 161 -24.51 -0.85 15.18
N GLY A 162 -23.24 -1.13 14.90
CA GLY A 162 -22.69 -2.48 14.74
C GLY A 162 -22.82 -3.08 13.34
N SER A 163 -23.46 -2.38 12.40
CA SER A 163 -23.53 -2.80 10.99
C SER A 163 -22.18 -2.64 10.29
N TYR A 164 -21.91 -3.46 9.28
CA TYR A 164 -20.69 -3.36 8.48
C TYR A 164 -20.71 -2.12 7.58
N GLY A 165 -19.60 -1.38 7.54
CA GLY A 165 -19.40 -0.27 6.63
C GLY A 165 -19.00 -0.72 5.21
N PHE A 166 -18.69 0.26 4.36
CA PHE A 166 -18.24 -0.01 2.99
C PHE A 166 -16.90 -0.74 2.95
N SER A 167 -16.65 -1.49 1.86
CA SER A 167 -15.41 -2.25 1.71
C SER A 167 -14.20 -1.36 1.45
N PHE A 168 -13.00 -1.88 1.72
CA PHE A 168 -11.77 -1.14 1.46
C PHE A 168 -11.73 -0.63 0.02
N LEU A 169 -11.93 -1.49 -0.97
CA LEU A 169 -11.84 -1.18 -2.39
C LEU A 169 -12.92 -0.19 -2.82
N ALA A 170 -14.14 -0.33 -2.31
CA ALA A 170 -15.24 0.61 -2.58
C ALA A 170 -14.88 2.05 -2.18
N LEU A 171 -14.27 2.23 -1.00
CA LEU A 171 -13.81 3.54 -0.54
C LEU A 171 -12.72 4.13 -1.44
N LYS A 172 -11.82 3.32 -2.02
CA LYS A 172 -10.78 3.82 -2.95
C LYS A 172 -11.41 4.31 -4.25
N ILE A 173 -12.34 3.55 -4.81
CA ILE A 173 -13.06 3.95 -6.04
C ILE A 173 -13.81 5.26 -5.79
N ARG A 174 -14.56 5.34 -4.68
CA ARG A 174 -15.29 6.56 -4.31
C ARG A 174 -14.36 7.76 -4.14
N HIS A 175 -13.24 7.60 -3.44
CA HIS A 175 -12.23 8.66 -3.31
C HIS A 175 -11.73 9.18 -4.67
N LEU A 176 -11.45 8.30 -5.61
CA LEU A 176 -10.98 8.69 -6.94
C LEU A 176 -12.06 9.40 -7.76
N LEU A 177 -13.32 8.97 -7.63
CA LEU A 177 -14.45 9.68 -8.23
C LEU A 177 -14.69 11.05 -7.58
N MET A 178 -14.47 11.20 -6.27
CA MET A 178 -14.51 12.50 -5.59
C MET A 178 -13.47 13.47 -6.15
N LEU A 179 -12.25 12.99 -6.42
CA LEU A 179 -11.20 13.79 -7.05
C LEU A 179 -11.52 14.14 -8.50
N SER A 180 -12.06 13.17 -9.25
CA SER A 180 -12.53 13.41 -10.62
C SER A 180 -13.60 14.51 -10.61
N LYS A 181 -14.57 14.44 -9.68
CA LYS A 181 -15.61 15.46 -9.49
C LYS A 181 -15.00 16.82 -9.18
N LYS A 182 -14.11 16.90 -8.20
CA LYS A 182 -13.42 18.15 -7.83
C LYS A 182 -12.66 18.75 -9.01
N TYR A 183 -12.01 17.92 -9.83
CA TYR A 183 -11.33 18.34 -11.06
C TYR A 183 -12.32 18.89 -12.09
N CYS A 184 -13.44 18.19 -12.32
CA CYS A 184 -14.47 18.61 -13.26
C CYS A 184 -15.14 19.92 -12.84
N ASP A 185 -15.47 20.06 -11.56
CA ASP A 185 -16.10 21.27 -11.01
C ASP A 185 -15.17 22.50 -11.15
N LEU A 186 -13.85 22.33 -11.05
CA LEU A 186 -12.87 23.42 -11.15
C LEU A 186 -12.40 23.72 -12.58
N TYR A 187 -12.28 22.72 -13.44
CA TYR A 187 -11.68 22.85 -14.77
C TYR A 187 -12.63 22.58 -15.93
N GLY A 188 -13.90 22.24 -15.65
CA GLY A 188 -14.94 21.99 -16.66
C GLY A 188 -14.68 20.74 -17.51
N LYS A 189 -13.76 19.86 -17.09
CA LYS A 189 -13.34 18.67 -17.85
C LYS A 189 -13.68 17.41 -17.07
N THR A 190 -14.52 16.57 -17.67
CA THR A 190 -14.78 15.23 -17.17
C THR A 190 -13.59 14.32 -17.42
N ILE A 191 -13.12 13.65 -16.38
CA ILE A 191 -12.04 12.67 -16.46
C ILE A 191 -12.49 11.39 -15.77
N LYS A 192 -12.11 10.24 -16.35
CA LYS A 192 -12.19 8.96 -15.65
C LYS A 192 -10.94 8.79 -14.79
N PRO A 193 -11.06 8.32 -13.54
CA PRO A 193 -9.88 7.95 -12.77
C PRO A 193 -9.16 6.78 -13.45
N SER A 194 -7.84 6.83 -13.52
CA SER A 194 -7.02 5.74 -14.07
C SER A 194 -6.65 4.79 -12.94
N ILE A 195 -7.14 3.54 -13.01
CA ILE A 195 -7.01 2.56 -11.93
C ILE A 195 -6.33 1.30 -12.46
N PHE A 196 -5.42 0.75 -11.67
CA PHE A 196 -4.88 -0.57 -11.90
C PHE A 196 -4.72 -1.35 -10.60
N GLN A 197 -4.59 -2.67 -10.70
CA GLN A 197 -4.40 -3.52 -9.54
C GLN A 197 -3.60 -4.78 -9.84
N MET A 198 -2.95 -5.30 -8.80
CA MET A 198 -2.39 -6.65 -8.78
C MET A 198 -3.25 -7.54 -7.88
N THR A 199 -3.83 -8.58 -8.46
CA THR A 199 -4.58 -9.64 -7.76
C THR A 199 -3.74 -10.93 -7.72
N ASN A 200 -4.30 -12.03 -7.24
CA ASN A 200 -3.76 -13.37 -7.49
C ASN A 200 -4.87 -14.33 -7.91
N PHE A 201 -4.52 -15.57 -8.20
CA PHE A 201 -5.47 -16.60 -8.64
C PHE A 201 -6.65 -16.85 -7.66
N LYS A 202 -6.47 -16.62 -6.35
CA LYS A 202 -7.54 -16.74 -5.34
C LYS A 202 -8.42 -15.51 -5.29
N THR A 203 -7.86 -14.31 -5.51
CA THR A 203 -8.58 -13.06 -5.32
C THR A 203 -9.23 -12.52 -6.59
N TYR A 204 -8.68 -12.84 -7.76
CA TYR A 204 -9.08 -12.27 -9.05
C TYR A 204 -10.57 -12.42 -9.33
N LYS A 205 -11.12 -13.65 -9.29
CA LYS A 205 -12.52 -13.89 -9.67
C LYS A 205 -13.50 -13.19 -8.73
N LEU A 206 -13.24 -13.22 -7.43
CA LEU A 206 -14.09 -12.57 -6.42
C LEU A 206 -14.06 -11.03 -6.55
N ILE A 207 -12.88 -10.45 -6.81
CA ILE A 207 -12.76 -9.00 -7.07
C ILE A 207 -13.43 -8.63 -8.41
N SER A 208 -13.27 -9.47 -9.44
CA SER A 208 -13.91 -9.27 -10.75
C SER A 208 -15.44 -9.21 -10.61
N ASN A 209 -16.02 -10.14 -9.85
CA ASN A 209 -17.46 -10.16 -9.54
C ASN A 209 -17.90 -8.95 -8.71
N PHE A 210 -17.05 -8.47 -7.80
CA PHE A 210 -17.33 -7.23 -7.07
C PHE A 210 -17.45 -6.04 -8.03
N PHE A 211 -16.55 -5.92 -9.02
CA PHE A 211 -16.63 -4.86 -10.02
C PHE A 211 -17.85 -4.93 -10.92
N ASP A 212 -18.43 -6.12 -11.14
CA ASP A 212 -19.66 -6.26 -11.93
C ASP A 212 -20.86 -5.57 -11.27
N ASN A 213 -20.84 -5.37 -9.96
CA ASN A 213 -21.98 -4.86 -9.20
C ASN A 213 -21.74 -3.47 -8.59
N ILE A 214 -20.50 -3.14 -8.24
CA ILE A 214 -20.21 -1.93 -7.44
C ILE A 214 -20.57 -0.62 -8.15
N PHE A 215 -20.57 -0.58 -9.49
CA PHE A 215 -20.89 0.64 -10.24
C PHE A 215 -22.39 0.97 -10.27
N ASP A 216 -23.23 0.00 -9.96
CA ASP A 216 -24.69 0.18 -9.80
C ASP A 216 -25.10 0.46 -8.35
N ASP A 217 -24.19 0.25 -7.39
CA ASP A 217 -24.39 0.58 -5.98
C ASP A 217 -24.48 2.10 -5.79
N SER A 218 -25.42 2.58 -4.95
CA SER A 218 -25.60 4.01 -4.66
C SER A 218 -24.32 4.69 -4.15
N LEU A 219 -23.42 3.94 -3.52
CA LEU A 219 -22.11 4.42 -3.10
C LEU A 219 -21.29 5.00 -4.26
N ILE A 220 -21.40 4.43 -5.45
CA ILE A 220 -20.60 4.78 -6.61
C ILE A 220 -21.45 5.43 -7.70
N LYS A 221 -22.62 4.88 -8.00
CA LYS A 221 -23.48 5.27 -9.12
C LYS A 221 -23.73 6.77 -9.18
N ASP A 222 -24.14 7.37 -8.07
CA ASP A 222 -24.52 8.79 -8.02
C ASP A 222 -23.32 9.73 -8.20
N LEU A 223 -22.10 9.25 -7.91
CA LEU A 223 -20.86 9.99 -8.09
C LEU A 223 -20.17 9.69 -9.43
N ASN A 224 -20.56 8.60 -10.12
CA ASN A 224 -19.89 8.10 -11.32
C ASN A 224 -20.39 8.79 -12.61
N TYR A 225 -20.41 10.11 -12.62
CA TYR A 225 -20.82 10.90 -13.79
C TYR A 225 -19.84 10.76 -14.98
N CYS A 226 -18.62 10.26 -14.76
CA CYS A 226 -17.62 10.02 -15.79
C CYS A 226 -17.75 8.66 -16.48
N GLY A 227 -18.70 7.81 -16.06
CA GLY A 227 -18.95 6.51 -16.67
C GLY A 227 -17.79 5.53 -16.50
N LEU A 228 -17.13 5.53 -15.35
CA LEU A 228 -16.12 4.53 -14.97
C LEU A 228 -16.78 3.15 -14.91
N GLN A 229 -16.17 2.15 -15.55
CA GLN A 229 -16.64 0.78 -15.57
C GLN A 229 -15.50 -0.20 -15.26
N LYS A 230 -15.84 -1.48 -15.11
CA LYS A 230 -14.88 -2.55 -14.82
C LYS A 230 -13.79 -2.63 -15.88
N GLU A 231 -14.15 -2.43 -17.15
CA GLU A 231 -13.27 -2.51 -18.32
C GLU A 231 -12.19 -1.41 -18.31
N ASP A 232 -12.43 -0.31 -17.59
CA ASP A 232 -11.47 0.77 -17.42
C ASP A 232 -10.37 0.44 -16.37
N ILE A 233 -10.50 -0.68 -15.63
CA ILE A 233 -9.58 -1.07 -14.56
C ILE A 233 -8.58 -2.12 -15.05
N PHE A 234 -7.31 -1.73 -15.17
CA PHE A 234 -6.26 -2.68 -15.56
C PHE A 234 -5.93 -3.66 -14.43
N THR A 235 -6.09 -4.95 -14.68
CA THR A 235 -5.80 -6.00 -13.69
C THR A 235 -4.71 -6.92 -14.19
N ALA A 236 -3.72 -7.17 -13.35
CA ALA A 236 -2.76 -8.25 -13.53
C ALA A 236 -2.89 -9.28 -12.40
N ILE A 237 -2.64 -10.54 -12.72
CA ILE A 237 -2.75 -11.66 -11.77
C ILE A 237 -1.34 -12.11 -11.43
N GLN A 238 -0.99 -12.01 -10.15
CA GLN A 238 0.27 -12.52 -9.63
C GLN A 238 0.31 -14.05 -9.75
N PRO A 239 1.38 -14.63 -10.35
CA PRO A 239 1.56 -16.07 -10.40
C PRO A 239 2.01 -16.63 -9.04
N LEU A 240 1.87 -17.94 -8.89
CA LEU A 240 2.41 -18.68 -7.75
C LEU A 240 3.83 -19.13 -7.99
N ILE A 241 4.62 -19.20 -6.92
CA ILE A 241 5.98 -19.74 -6.91
C ILE A 241 5.99 -21.00 -6.06
N TYR A 242 6.68 -22.05 -6.52
CA TYR A 242 6.84 -23.26 -5.73
C TYR A 242 7.57 -22.97 -4.41
N CYS A 243 7.17 -23.67 -3.35
CA CYS A 243 7.91 -23.72 -2.09
C CYS A 243 8.96 -24.83 -2.13
N TYR A 244 9.93 -24.74 -1.23
CA TYR A 244 11.11 -25.60 -1.19
C TYR A 244 11.23 -26.33 0.14
N LYS A 245 11.98 -27.43 0.15
CA LYS A 245 12.36 -28.16 1.35
C LYS A 245 13.87 -28.19 1.42
N LYS A 246 14.44 -27.76 2.55
CA LYS A 246 15.86 -27.96 2.86
C LYS A 246 16.10 -29.41 3.27
N LEU A 247 17.10 -30.03 2.66
CA LEU A 247 17.57 -31.38 2.94
C LEU A 247 18.74 -31.35 3.94
N ASP A 248 19.05 -32.50 4.54
CA ASP A 248 20.10 -32.63 5.56
C ASP A 248 21.50 -32.28 5.02
N ASN A 249 21.72 -32.48 3.71
CA ASN A 249 22.96 -32.11 3.02
C ASN A 249 23.03 -30.60 2.64
N GLY A 250 22.07 -29.79 3.09
CA GLY A 250 22.00 -28.35 2.83
C GLY A 250 21.44 -27.96 1.46
N GLN A 251 21.16 -28.92 0.57
CA GLN A 251 20.49 -28.68 -0.70
C GLN A 251 18.98 -28.49 -0.50
N TYR A 252 18.33 -27.93 -1.51
CA TYR A 252 16.91 -27.71 -1.58
C TYR A 252 16.31 -28.50 -2.73
N GLU A 253 15.08 -28.96 -2.51
CA GLU A 253 14.20 -29.53 -3.52
C GLU A 253 12.81 -28.88 -3.44
N TYR A 254 11.93 -29.15 -4.39
CA TYR A 254 10.55 -28.67 -4.28
C TYR A 254 9.79 -29.36 -3.14
N PHE A 255 9.10 -28.56 -2.33
CA PHE A 255 8.30 -29.08 -1.22
C PHE A 255 7.01 -29.74 -1.72
N ASN A 256 6.81 -30.98 -1.30
CA ASN A 256 5.61 -31.75 -1.58
C ASN A 256 4.89 -32.08 -0.27
N TYR A 257 3.56 -32.02 -0.27
CA TYR A 257 2.72 -32.46 0.83
C TYR A 257 1.65 -33.45 0.35
N ASN A 258 1.10 -34.22 1.28
CA ASN A 258 -0.02 -35.10 1.00
C ASN A 258 -1.32 -34.31 1.07
N ASN A 259 -2.03 -34.21 -0.05
CA ASN A 259 -3.35 -33.63 -0.13
C ASN A 259 -4.35 -34.71 -0.56
N HIS A 260 -5.18 -35.18 0.36
CA HIS A 260 -6.18 -36.24 0.11
C HIS A 260 -5.61 -37.50 -0.60
N GLY A 261 -4.45 -37.99 -0.16
CA GLY A 261 -3.80 -39.17 -0.72
C GLY A 261 -2.92 -38.90 -1.95
N LYS A 262 -2.87 -37.64 -2.44
CA LYS A 262 -2.07 -37.25 -3.60
C LYS A 262 -0.89 -36.35 -3.19
N LYS A 263 0.31 -36.72 -3.65
CA LYS A 263 1.51 -35.89 -3.52
C LYS A 263 1.36 -34.63 -4.38
N THR A 264 1.36 -33.47 -3.73
CA THR A 264 1.11 -32.17 -4.36
C THR A 264 2.24 -31.20 -4.02
N LEU A 265 2.71 -30.45 -5.02
CA LEU A 265 3.66 -29.36 -4.82
C LEU A 265 2.96 -28.16 -4.20
N LEU A 266 3.54 -27.59 -3.15
CA LEU A 266 3.04 -26.34 -2.58
C LEU A 266 3.52 -25.16 -3.43
N ALA A 267 2.62 -24.25 -3.77
CA ALA A 267 2.95 -22.99 -4.43
C ALA A 267 2.18 -21.83 -3.77
N LEU A 268 2.88 -20.73 -3.50
CA LEU A 268 2.38 -19.55 -2.82
C LEU A 268 2.74 -18.27 -3.59
N PRO A 269 1.99 -17.16 -3.43
CA PRO A 269 2.41 -15.87 -3.96
C PRO A 269 3.73 -15.44 -3.30
N ALA A 270 4.70 -14.95 -4.07
CA ALA A 270 6.01 -14.58 -3.54
C ALA A 270 6.07 -13.10 -3.08
N GLY A 271 5.06 -12.69 -2.31
CA GLY A 271 4.99 -11.33 -1.75
C GLY A 271 4.63 -10.25 -2.77
N HIS A 272 4.31 -9.06 -2.27
CA HIS A 272 3.82 -7.97 -3.11
C HIS A 272 4.93 -7.27 -3.93
N GLY A 273 6.22 -7.51 -3.63
CA GLY A 273 7.35 -6.99 -4.41
C GLY A 273 7.38 -7.46 -5.87
N GLN A 274 6.73 -8.59 -6.18
CA GLN A 274 6.57 -9.06 -7.57
C GLN A 274 5.73 -8.12 -8.45
N ASN A 275 5.05 -7.13 -7.87
CA ASN A 275 4.23 -6.17 -8.61
C ASN A 275 5.00 -5.53 -9.79
N PHE A 276 6.29 -5.24 -9.66
CA PHE A 276 7.08 -4.64 -10.75
C PHE A 276 7.15 -5.56 -11.97
N LYS A 277 7.28 -6.86 -11.76
CA LYS A 277 7.23 -7.87 -12.83
C LYS A 277 5.82 -8.06 -13.36
N VAL A 278 4.86 -8.25 -12.45
CA VAL A 278 3.48 -8.62 -12.79
C VAL A 278 2.73 -7.49 -13.50
N LEU A 279 3.01 -6.23 -13.14
CA LEU A 279 2.36 -5.05 -13.70
C LEU A 279 3.17 -4.38 -14.81
N ARG A 280 4.31 -4.95 -15.24
CA ARG A 280 5.18 -4.37 -16.28
C ARG A 280 4.41 -3.90 -17.51
N ASP A 281 3.57 -4.77 -18.06
CA ASP A 281 2.78 -4.47 -19.26
C ASP A 281 1.68 -3.43 -18.98
N VAL A 282 1.15 -3.43 -17.77
CA VAL A 282 0.17 -2.42 -17.33
C VAL A 282 0.83 -1.05 -17.26
N TYR A 283 2.02 -0.94 -16.66
CA TYR A 283 2.77 0.31 -16.64
C TYR A 283 3.03 0.84 -18.04
N LEU A 284 3.40 -0.05 -18.98
CA LEU A 284 3.65 0.35 -20.36
C LEU A 284 2.37 0.87 -21.05
N LYS A 285 1.23 0.19 -20.85
CA LYS A 285 -0.07 0.64 -21.36
C LYS A 285 -0.45 2.02 -20.80
N LEU A 286 -0.27 2.23 -19.50
CA LEU A 286 -0.55 3.51 -18.83
C LEU A 286 0.36 4.63 -19.37
N TYR A 287 1.65 4.34 -19.57
CA TYR A 287 2.60 5.31 -20.13
C TYR A 287 2.19 5.72 -21.54
N ASN A 288 1.86 4.73 -22.39
CA ASN A 288 1.41 4.96 -23.76
C ASN A 288 0.07 5.71 -23.83
N SER A 289 -0.78 5.60 -22.79
CA SER A 289 -2.02 6.38 -22.67
C SER A 289 -1.80 7.80 -22.11
N GLY A 290 -0.54 8.26 -22.02
CA GLY A 290 -0.19 9.61 -21.58
C GLY A 290 -0.07 9.79 -20.07
N LYS A 291 -0.15 8.72 -19.26
CA LYS A 291 0.06 8.80 -17.81
C LYS A 291 1.55 8.99 -17.51
N LYS A 292 1.83 9.67 -16.40
CA LYS A 292 3.17 10.14 -16.03
C LYS A 292 3.55 9.74 -14.60
N PHE A 293 2.56 9.46 -13.76
CA PHE A 293 2.78 9.03 -12.39
C PHE A 293 1.92 7.81 -12.06
N VAL A 294 2.45 6.92 -11.23
CA VAL A 294 1.69 5.79 -10.69
C VAL A 294 1.82 5.71 -9.18
N TYR A 295 0.70 5.66 -8.47
CA TYR A 295 0.68 5.25 -7.07
C TYR A 295 0.63 3.74 -6.98
N ILE A 296 1.29 3.18 -5.97
CA ILE A 296 1.15 1.78 -5.56
C ILE A 296 0.97 1.78 -4.05
N GLY A 297 -0.04 1.08 -3.56
CA GLY A 297 -0.27 0.96 -2.13
C GLY A 297 -1.14 -0.24 -1.77
N ASN A 298 -1.09 -0.61 -0.50
CA ASN A 298 -1.87 -1.73 0.02
C ASN A 298 -3.34 -1.36 0.21
N VAL A 299 -4.24 -2.24 -0.21
CA VAL A 299 -5.69 -2.00 -0.10
C VAL A 299 -6.16 -1.88 1.35
N ASP A 300 -5.46 -2.52 2.29
CA ASP A 300 -5.81 -2.57 3.71
C ASP A 300 -5.42 -1.32 4.49
N ASN A 301 -4.72 -0.37 3.86
CA ASN A 301 -4.55 0.97 4.39
C ASN A 301 -5.74 1.83 3.95
N ILE A 302 -6.58 2.26 4.90
CA ILE A 302 -7.72 3.15 4.62
C ILE A 302 -7.23 4.55 4.23
N GLY A 303 -6.11 4.99 4.81
CA GLY A 303 -5.45 6.26 4.49
C GLY A 303 -4.73 6.29 3.14
N PHE A 304 -4.59 5.15 2.45
CA PHE A 304 -4.05 5.09 1.10
C PHE A 304 -5.03 5.72 0.09
N THR A 305 -4.89 7.03 -0.06
CA THR A 305 -5.63 7.92 -0.95
C THR A 305 -4.63 8.73 -1.77
N VAL A 306 -5.05 9.47 -2.79
CA VAL A 306 -4.13 10.32 -3.56
C VAL A 306 -3.65 11.49 -2.69
N ASN A 307 -2.35 11.64 -2.53
CA ASN A 307 -1.73 12.82 -1.91
C ASN A 307 -1.36 13.83 -3.00
N LEU A 308 -2.22 14.83 -3.20
CA LEU A 308 -2.04 15.84 -4.24
C LEU A 308 -0.76 16.66 -4.00
N LYS A 309 -0.37 16.91 -2.74
CA LYS A 309 0.89 17.60 -2.43
C LYS A 309 2.10 16.80 -2.91
N ALA A 310 2.13 15.49 -2.62
CA ALA A 310 3.21 14.60 -3.08
C ALA A 310 3.24 14.50 -4.62
N LEU A 311 2.08 14.46 -5.29
CA LEU A 311 1.99 14.48 -6.75
C LEU A 311 2.58 15.77 -7.34
N ALA A 312 2.25 16.93 -6.77
CA ALA A 312 2.82 18.21 -7.19
C ALA A 312 4.34 18.25 -7.00
N ILE A 313 4.83 17.80 -5.85
CA ILE A 313 6.27 17.76 -5.57
C ILE A 313 6.98 16.84 -6.57
N MET A 314 6.47 15.63 -6.81
CA MET A 314 7.04 14.71 -7.80
C MET A 314 7.09 15.31 -9.21
N ALA A 315 6.08 16.10 -9.59
CA ALA A 315 6.09 16.81 -10.88
C ALA A 315 7.09 17.97 -10.91
N ILE A 316 7.27 18.71 -9.82
CA ILE A 316 8.25 19.78 -9.70
C ILE A 316 9.68 19.22 -9.77
N THR A 317 9.96 18.18 -9.00
CA THR A 317 11.33 17.69 -8.80
C THR A 317 11.75 16.66 -9.84
N ASN A 318 10.78 15.97 -10.45
CA ASN A 318 11.01 14.89 -11.41
C ASN A 318 11.88 13.75 -10.84
N ASN A 319 11.82 13.52 -9.52
CA ASN A 319 12.45 12.36 -8.87
C ASN A 319 11.87 11.03 -9.38
N SER A 320 12.64 9.94 -9.24
CA SER A 320 12.24 8.61 -9.69
C SER A 320 10.99 8.09 -8.97
N ALA A 321 10.95 8.31 -7.66
CA ALA A 321 9.90 7.84 -6.77
C ALA A 321 9.84 8.68 -5.50
N GLY A 322 8.70 8.64 -4.83
CA GLY A 322 8.49 9.18 -3.50
C GLY A 322 7.70 8.18 -2.65
N PHE A 323 8.04 8.07 -1.37
CA PHE A 323 7.46 7.09 -0.45
C PHE A 323 6.93 7.77 0.79
N GLU A 324 5.74 7.38 1.22
CA GLU A 324 5.13 7.96 2.42
C GLU A 324 5.58 7.21 3.67
N PHE A 325 6.09 7.95 4.65
CA PHE A 325 6.46 7.47 5.96
C PHE A 325 5.79 8.33 7.03
N SER A 326 5.37 7.72 8.13
CA SER A 326 4.86 8.43 9.31
C SER A 326 5.77 8.19 10.49
N VAL A 327 5.77 9.08 11.48
CA VAL A 327 6.47 8.82 12.74
C VAL A 327 5.95 7.51 13.35
N LYS A 328 6.88 6.63 13.73
CA LYS A 328 6.57 5.36 14.39
C LYS A 328 5.87 5.62 15.71
N THR A 329 4.83 4.84 15.97
CA THR A 329 4.09 4.84 17.23
C THR A 329 4.21 3.48 17.93
N SER A 330 3.62 3.35 19.12
CA SER A 330 3.52 2.06 19.82
C SER A 330 2.67 1.02 19.09
N LEU A 331 1.80 1.47 18.15
CA LEU A 331 1.00 0.59 17.29
C LEU A 331 1.85 -0.14 16.25
N ASP A 332 3.01 0.42 15.89
CA ASP A 332 3.84 -0.05 14.78
C ASP A 332 4.87 -1.07 15.26
N THR A 333 4.38 -2.25 15.65
CA THR A 333 5.21 -3.31 16.23
C THR A 333 5.91 -4.20 15.20
N LYS A 334 5.41 -4.22 13.95
CA LYS A 334 5.93 -4.99 12.81
C LYS A 334 5.69 -4.23 11.52
N GLY A 335 6.70 -4.18 10.66
CA GLY A 335 6.67 -3.56 9.34
C GLY A 335 7.95 -2.76 9.09
N GLY A 336 7.95 -2.00 7.99
CA GLY A 336 9.14 -1.35 7.47
C GLY A 336 9.47 -0.04 8.16
N VAL A 337 10.74 0.16 8.51
CA VAL A 337 11.30 1.45 8.95
C VAL A 337 12.32 1.95 7.96
N LEU A 338 12.45 3.27 7.85
CA LEU A 338 13.48 3.91 7.05
C LEU A 338 14.82 3.87 7.78
N VAL A 339 15.87 3.42 7.10
CA VAL A 339 17.24 3.37 7.62
C VAL A 339 18.20 3.90 6.58
N LEU A 340 19.40 4.27 7.03
CA LEU A 340 20.57 4.45 6.18
C LEU A 340 21.37 3.14 6.20
N ASP A 341 21.41 2.51 5.04
CA ASP A 341 22.22 1.33 4.74
C ASP A 341 23.42 1.83 3.92
N ASP A 342 24.59 1.88 4.57
CA ASP A 342 25.71 2.73 4.17
C ASP A 342 25.27 4.21 4.01
N ASP A 343 25.32 4.75 2.80
CA ASP A 343 24.88 6.12 2.46
C ASP A 343 23.58 6.14 1.64
N HIS A 344 22.89 4.99 1.52
CA HIS A 344 21.65 4.87 0.76
C HIS A 344 20.45 4.71 1.70
N LEU A 345 19.35 5.37 1.36
CA LEU A 345 18.07 5.14 2.03
C LEU A 345 17.57 3.73 1.71
N ALA A 346 17.11 3.02 2.74
CA ALA A 346 16.52 1.70 2.61
C ALA A 346 15.30 1.55 3.54
N CYS A 347 14.40 0.65 3.19
CA CYS A 347 13.28 0.26 4.05
C CYS A 347 13.44 -1.17 4.49
N VAL A 348 13.49 -1.40 5.81
CA VAL A 348 13.76 -2.71 6.40
C VAL A 348 12.75 -3.04 7.48
N ASP A 349 12.39 -4.31 7.60
CA ASP A 349 11.31 -4.72 8.51
C ASP A 349 11.82 -4.97 9.94
N ILE A 350 11.10 -4.41 10.91
CA ILE A 350 11.30 -4.68 12.34
C ILE A 350 11.09 -6.16 12.64
N GLY A 351 12.04 -6.76 13.36
CA GLY A 351 12.05 -8.14 13.84
C GLY A 351 12.55 -9.17 12.83
N SER A 352 12.54 -8.87 11.52
CA SER A 352 13.08 -9.79 10.50
C SER A 352 14.46 -9.36 9.99
N THR A 353 14.69 -8.05 9.85
CA THR A 353 15.94 -7.49 9.33
C THR A 353 16.62 -6.61 10.38
N ILE A 354 15.88 -5.70 11.01
CA ILE A 354 16.36 -4.88 12.13
C ILE A 354 15.74 -5.35 13.45
N SER A 355 16.54 -5.48 14.51
CA SER A 355 16.06 -5.99 15.79
C SER A 355 15.19 -4.96 16.53
N LYS A 356 14.28 -5.43 17.40
CA LYS A 356 13.43 -4.53 18.21
C LYS A 356 14.25 -3.73 19.21
N GLU A 357 15.35 -4.30 19.70
CA GLU A 357 16.25 -3.67 20.66
C GLU A 357 16.93 -2.45 20.05
N ILE A 358 17.38 -2.52 18.80
CA ILE A 358 17.97 -1.37 18.08
C ILE A 358 16.95 -0.23 17.95
N ILE A 359 15.71 -0.57 17.60
CA ILE A 359 14.62 0.42 17.48
C ILE A 359 14.39 1.11 18.82
N LEU A 360 14.24 0.33 19.90
CA LEU A 360 14.02 0.87 21.24
C LEU A 360 15.19 1.76 21.70
N GLN A 361 16.44 1.35 21.46
CA GLN A 361 17.62 2.15 21.80
C GLN A 361 17.65 3.49 21.05
N ALA A 362 17.27 3.47 19.76
CA ALA A 362 17.20 4.68 18.96
C ALA A 362 16.08 5.62 19.46
N GLU A 363 14.90 5.08 19.78
CA GLU A 363 13.78 5.82 20.39
C GLU A 363 14.19 6.43 21.75
N TYR A 364 14.86 5.67 22.62
CA TYR A 364 15.37 6.18 23.91
C TYR A 364 16.43 7.27 23.75
N SER A 365 17.18 7.25 22.66
CA SER A 365 18.17 8.28 22.32
C SER A 365 17.54 9.49 21.61
N GLY A 366 16.20 9.54 21.51
CA GLY A 366 15.46 10.67 20.92
C GLY A 366 15.40 10.67 19.40
N ASN A 367 15.79 9.57 18.72
CA ASN A 367 15.69 9.49 17.26
C ASN A 367 14.23 9.36 16.84
N LYS A 368 13.87 10.15 15.83
CA LYS A 368 12.59 10.04 15.14
C LYS A 368 12.64 8.88 14.16
N ILE A 369 11.94 7.80 14.46
CA ILE A 369 11.87 6.62 13.59
C ILE A 369 10.74 6.80 12.58
N LEU A 370 11.07 6.78 11.29
CA LEU A 370 10.10 6.86 10.21
C LEU A 370 9.63 5.45 9.82
N PHE A 371 8.32 5.22 9.92
CA PHE A 371 7.65 3.96 9.63
C PHE A 371 6.92 4.04 8.28
N ASN A 372 7.11 3.04 7.44
CA ASN A 372 6.61 3.00 6.07
C ASN A 372 5.08 2.88 6.03
N CYS A 373 4.42 3.80 5.33
CA CYS A 373 2.96 3.79 5.18
C CYS A 373 2.45 2.79 4.13
N ALA A 374 3.36 2.02 3.52
CA ALA A 374 3.07 1.10 2.42
C ALA A 374 2.40 1.81 1.22
N THR A 375 2.96 2.97 0.87
CA THR A 375 2.53 3.82 -0.25
C THR A 375 3.76 4.35 -0.98
N GLY A 376 3.81 4.16 -2.30
CA GLY A 376 4.84 4.72 -3.18
C GLY A 376 4.23 5.40 -4.40
N LEU A 377 4.79 6.55 -4.77
CA LEU A 377 4.47 7.32 -5.97
C LEU A 377 5.66 7.28 -6.90
N PHE A 378 5.51 6.74 -8.10
CA PHE A 378 6.59 6.57 -9.06
C PHE A 378 6.41 7.50 -10.25
N ASN A 379 7.51 8.08 -10.71
CA ASN A 379 7.59 8.64 -12.06
C ASN A 379 7.52 7.47 -13.05
N LEU A 380 6.46 7.43 -13.84
CA LEU A 380 6.19 6.30 -14.72
C LEU A 380 7.20 6.21 -15.87
N GLU A 381 7.72 7.35 -16.34
CA GLU A 381 8.77 7.33 -17.37
C GLU A 381 10.06 6.69 -16.85
N TYR A 382 10.46 7.06 -15.62
CA TYR A 382 11.59 6.43 -14.95
C TYR A 382 11.33 4.93 -14.75
N LEU A 383 10.16 4.58 -14.21
CA LEU A 383 9.82 3.20 -13.93
C LEU A 383 9.91 2.33 -15.18
N ILE A 384 9.41 2.79 -16.33
CA ILE A 384 9.49 2.04 -17.60
C ILE A 384 10.94 1.85 -18.08
N LYS A 385 11.77 2.89 -17.99
CA LYS A 385 13.18 2.82 -18.42
C LYS A 385 14.00 1.86 -17.56
N HIS A 386 13.68 1.73 -16.28
CA HIS A 386 14.45 0.96 -15.29
C HIS A 386 13.73 -0.32 -14.81
N ILE A 387 12.58 -0.68 -15.39
CA ILE A 387 11.74 -1.78 -14.85
C ILE A 387 12.48 -3.12 -14.82
N ASP A 388 13.31 -3.40 -15.81
CA ASP A 388 14.06 -4.66 -15.89
C ASP A 388 15.15 -4.75 -14.83
N GLU A 389 15.84 -3.64 -14.57
CA GLU A 389 16.82 -3.53 -13.49
C GLU A 389 16.16 -3.69 -12.13
N ILE A 390 15.02 -3.02 -11.92
CA ILE A 390 14.22 -3.15 -10.70
C ILE A 390 13.82 -4.62 -10.49
N ILE A 391 13.19 -5.25 -11.49
CA ILE A 391 12.76 -6.66 -11.40
C ILE A 391 13.94 -7.59 -11.09
N LEU A 392 15.11 -7.34 -11.69
CA LEU A 392 16.29 -8.17 -11.52
C LEU A 392 16.89 -8.05 -10.10
N ASN A 393 16.88 -6.84 -9.55
CA ASN A 393 17.57 -6.48 -8.30
C ASN A 393 16.65 -6.41 -7.07
N MET A 394 15.33 -6.57 -7.22
CA MET A 394 14.40 -6.65 -6.09
C MET A 394 14.87 -7.69 -5.07
N PRO A 395 15.08 -7.32 -3.79
CA PRO A 395 15.57 -8.25 -2.78
C PRO A 395 14.65 -9.46 -2.61
N ILE A 396 15.28 -10.59 -2.28
CA ILE A 396 14.62 -11.88 -2.10
C ILE A 396 14.78 -12.30 -0.64
N ARG A 397 13.66 -12.54 0.02
CA ARG A 397 13.61 -13.08 1.38
C ARG A 397 13.35 -14.58 1.36
N VAL A 398 14.16 -15.31 2.12
CA VAL A 398 14.00 -16.76 2.33
C VAL A 398 13.30 -16.97 3.68
N VAL A 399 12.06 -17.42 3.65
CA VAL A 399 11.22 -17.55 4.84
C VAL A 399 10.97 -19.02 5.15
N GLU A 400 11.44 -19.50 6.30
CA GLU A 400 11.09 -20.83 6.79
C GLU A 400 9.73 -20.81 7.49
N GLN A 401 8.89 -21.78 7.16
CA GLN A 401 7.54 -21.93 7.70
C GLN A 401 7.37 -23.34 8.27
N ASN A 402 6.67 -23.43 9.40
CA ASN A 402 6.29 -24.68 10.01
C ASN A 402 4.77 -24.74 10.13
N LYS A 403 4.14 -25.64 9.38
CA LYS A 403 2.69 -25.85 9.34
C LYS A 403 2.37 -27.33 9.55
N GLU A 404 1.10 -27.65 9.80
CA GLU A 404 0.65 -29.02 10.05
C GLU A 404 1.03 -30.01 8.95
N PHE A 405 1.04 -29.56 7.69
CA PHE A 405 1.41 -30.38 6.53
C PHE A 405 2.93 -30.46 6.28
N GLY A 406 3.77 -29.83 7.12
CA GLY A 406 5.22 -29.94 7.11
C GLY A 406 5.98 -28.60 7.15
N LYS A 407 7.30 -28.71 7.31
CA LYS A 407 8.24 -27.58 7.26
C LYS A 407 8.66 -27.30 5.82
N TYR A 408 8.51 -26.05 5.38
CA TYR A 408 8.86 -25.61 4.03
C TYR A 408 9.53 -24.24 4.04
N THR A 409 10.19 -23.91 2.94
CA THR A 409 10.82 -22.62 2.67
C THR A 409 10.05 -21.92 1.56
N ALA A 410 9.62 -20.69 1.81
CA ALA A 410 9.01 -19.81 0.83
C ALA A 410 9.98 -18.68 0.44
N ILE A 411 9.75 -18.12 -0.74
CA ILE A 411 10.46 -16.94 -1.22
C ILE A 411 9.46 -15.78 -1.26
N GLU A 412 9.87 -14.63 -0.73
CA GLU A 412 9.04 -13.41 -0.72
C GLU A 412 9.86 -12.21 -1.19
N GLN A 413 9.18 -11.27 -1.86
CA GLN A 413 9.72 -9.94 -2.18
C GLN A 413 8.77 -8.88 -1.60
N ILE A 414 9.34 -7.78 -1.09
CA ILE A 414 8.57 -6.67 -0.50
C ILE A 414 8.72 -5.42 -1.36
N THR A 415 7.61 -4.86 -1.83
CA THR A 415 7.58 -3.69 -2.74
C THR A 415 8.46 -2.54 -2.26
N TRP A 416 8.48 -2.27 -0.96
CA TRP A 416 9.12 -1.09 -0.39
C TRP A 416 10.64 -1.19 -0.30
N GLU A 417 11.19 -2.39 -0.45
CA GLU A 417 12.64 -2.58 -0.55
C GLU A 417 13.22 -2.01 -1.87
N VAL A 418 12.35 -1.65 -2.81
CA VAL A 418 12.73 -0.92 -4.04
C VAL A 418 13.37 0.44 -3.76
N ILE A 419 13.17 1.01 -2.56
CA ILE A 419 13.77 2.29 -2.16
C ILE A 419 15.29 2.28 -2.34
N LYS A 420 15.96 1.14 -2.09
CA LYS A 420 17.41 0.99 -2.26
C LYS A 420 17.85 0.91 -3.74
N ILE A 421 16.91 0.69 -4.66
CA ILE A 421 17.17 0.44 -6.09
C ILE A 421 16.93 1.70 -6.93
N VAL A 422 15.91 2.50 -6.59
CA VAL A 422 15.54 3.67 -7.38
C VAL A 422 16.47 4.86 -7.13
N ASP A 423 16.67 5.69 -8.15
CA ASP A 423 17.56 6.85 -8.06
C ASP A 423 16.93 8.02 -7.33
N ASN A 424 17.59 8.55 -6.29
CA ASN A 424 17.12 9.73 -5.56
C ASN A 424 15.66 9.60 -5.07
N PRO A 425 15.30 8.58 -4.28
CA PRO A 425 13.95 8.47 -3.74
C PRO A 425 13.64 9.67 -2.85
N LEU A 426 12.44 10.23 -2.95
CA LEU A 426 11.92 11.16 -1.95
C LEU A 426 11.23 10.39 -0.84
N ILE A 427 11.34 10.89 0.38
CA ILE A 427 10.62 10.41 1.55
C ILE A 427 9.69 11.52 1.99
N PHE A 428 8.39 11.28 1.89
CA PHE A 428 7.37 12.18 2.38
C PHE A 428 7.02 11.77 3.81
N GLU A 429 7.49 12.55 4.77
CA GLU A 429 6.98 12.41 6.13
C GLU A 429 5.55 12.94 6.16
N VAL A 430 4.60 12.12 6.58
CA VAL A 430 3.17 12.42 6.55
C VAL A 430 2.50 12.18 7.90
N ASP A 431 1.37 12.87 8.11
CA ASP A 431 0.51 12.58 9.26
C ASP A 431 -0.06 11.16 9.16
N ARG A 432 0.11 10.40 10.24
CA ARG A 432 -0.38 9.03 10.34
C ARG A 432 -1.90 8.97 10.19
N GLY A 433 -2.63 9.89 10.83
CA GLY A 433 -4.09 9.89 10.85
C GLY A 433 -4.71 10.10 9.47
N ASP A 434 -4.07 10.91 8.62
CA ASP A 434 -4.51 11.13 7.24
C ASP A 434 -4.07 10.02 6.28
N ARG A 435 -2.87 9.45 6.48
CA ARG A 435 -2.19 8.64 5.45
C ARG A 435 -1.98 7.16 5.78
N PHE A 436 -2.02 6.77 7.05
CA PHE A 436 -1.67 5.42 7.48
C PHE A 436 -2.61 4.88 8.55
N LEU A 437 -3.70 4.28 8.06
CA LEU A 437 -4.71 3.56 8.83
C LEU A 437 -4.76 2.09 8.35
N PRO A 438 -3.72 1.30 8.61
CA PRO A 438 -3.66 -0.10 8.18
C PRO A 438 -4.57 -0.99 9.02
N ALA A 439 -5.26 -1.92 8.36
CA ALA A 439 -6.04 -2.97 9.00
C ALA A 439 -5.39 -4.35 8.76
N LYS A 440 -4.43 -4.73 9.61
CA LYS A 440 -3.73 -6.03 9.47
C LYS A 440 -4.57 -7.16 10.04
N LEU A 441 -5.27 -6.91 11.13
CA LEU A 441 -6.22 -7.77 11.83
C LEU A 441 -7.59 -7.11 11.93
N PHE A 442 -8.66 -7.89 12.07
CA PHE A 442 -10.01 -7.33 12.17
C PHE A 442 -10.21 -6.51 13.45
N VAL A 443 -9.50 -6.86 14.54
CA VAL A 443 -9.48 -6.02 15.76
C VAL A 443 -9.00 -4.59 15.49
N ASP A 444 -8.10 -4.36 14.53
CA ASP A 444 -7.67 -3.01 14.13
C ASP A 444 -8.87 -2.19 13.64
N VAL A 445 -9.77 -2.81 12.86
CA VAL A 445 -10.99 -2.16 12.37
C VAL A 445 -11.96 -1.87 13.51
N LEU A 446 -12.10 -2.76 14.48
CA LEU A 446 -12.95 -2.54 15.64
C LEU A 446 -12.45 -1.37 16.52
N ILE A 447 -11.13 -1.27 16.72
CA ILE A 447 -10.49 -0.15 17.41
C ILE A 447 -10.69 1.15 16.62
N MET A 448 -10.34 1.17 15.33
CA MET A 448 -10.50 2.37 14.48
C MET A 448 -11.96 2.83 14.42
N SER A 449 -12.92 1.90 14.48
CA SER A 449 -14.35 2.22 14.44
C SER A 449 -14.94 2.65 15.79
N ASP A 450 -14.15 2.63 16.86
CA ASP A 450 -14.61 2.81 18.25
C ASP A 450 -15.80 1.89 18.61
N TYR A 451 -15.76 0.64 18.13
CA TYR A 451 -16.88 -0.31 18.26
C TYR A 451 -17.25 -0.60 19.73
N ILE A 452 -16.24 -0.61 20.62
CA ILE A 452 -16.43 -0.89 22.05
C ILE A 452 -16.86 0.38 22.83
N ASN A 453 -17.01 1.53 22.16
CA ASN A 453 -17.45 2.80 22.73
C ASN A 453 -16.68 3.20 24.01
N GLY A 454 -15.37 2.95 24.05
CA GLY A 454 -14.53 3.19 25.23
C GLY A 454 -14.91 2.42 26.51
N LYS A 455 -15.92 1.55 26.49
CA LYS A 455 -16.24 0.70 27.65
C LYS A 455 -15.08 -0.28 27.82
N PHE A 456 -14.37 -0.18 28.94
CA PHE A 456 -13.27 -1.07 29.35
C PHE A 456 -11.89 -0.82 28.72
N LEU A 457 -11.70 0.24 27.91
CA LEU A 457 -10.35 0.65 27.51
C LEU A 457 -9.72 1.55 28.59
N LEU A 458 -8.85 1.01 29.43
CA LEU A 458 -8.08 1.79 30.42
C LEU A 458 -6.82 2.41 29.79
N GLY A 459 -6.49 3.64 30.19
CA GLY A 459 -5.22 4.29 29.86
C GLY A 459 -5.00 4.55 28.36
N SER A 460 -3.79 4.25 27.88
CA SER A 460 -3.29 4.61 26.54
C SER A 460 -4.09 4.03 25.37
N LEU A 461 -4.78 2.91 25.55
CA LEU A 461 -5.55 2.26 24.48
C LEU A 461 -6.83 3.04 24.13
N SER A 462 -7.43 3.72 25.11
CA SER A 462 -8.59 4.61 24.88
C SER A 462 -8.20 5.82 24.02
N ASP A 463 -7.06 6.44 24.31
CA ASP A 463 -6.60 7.63 23.58
C ASP A 463 -6.21 7.28 22.14
N ILE A 464 -5.56 6.12 21.96
CA ILE A 464 -5.29 5.53 20.65
C ILE A 464 -6.60 5.28 19.88
N SER A 465 -7.61 4.65 20.50
CA SER A 465 -8.90 4.37 19.87
C SER A 465 -9.57 5.66 19.39
N LYS A 466 -9.62 6.69 20.25
CA LYS A 466 -10.18 8.02 19.90
C LYS A 466 -9.40 8.68 18.77
N TYR A 467 -8.08 8.66 18.82
CA TYR A 467 -7.23 9.21 17.76
C TYR A 467 -7.51 8.52 16.43
N LEU A 468 -7.52 7.19 16.41
CA LEU A 468 -7.79 6.40 15.21
C LEU A 468 -9.22 6.58 14.69
N ASN A 469 -10.21 6.73 15.58
CA ASN A 469 -11.59 6.97 15.18
C ASN A 469 -11.79 8.36 14.56
N ASN A 470 -11.15 9.38 15.13
CA ASN A 470 -11.14 10.72 14.54
C ASN A 470 -10.45 10.71 13.17
N ALA A 471 -9.32 10.01 13.06
CA ALA A 471 -8.59 9.83 11.81
C ALA A 471 -9.44 9.12 10.73
N LEU A 472 -10.06 7.99 11.08
CA LEU A 472 -10.99 7.28 10.20
C LEU A 472 -12.15 8.18 9.77
N SER A 473 -12.78 8.87 10.71
CA SER A 473 -13.89 9.78 10.44
C SER A 473 -13.48 10.90 9.48
N ASN A 474 -12.27 11.44 9.62
CA ASN A 474 -11.71 12.43 8.71
C ASN A 474 -11.53 11.88 7.30
N VAL A 475 -11.05 10.64 7.15
CA VAL A 475 -10.91 10.01 5.82
C VAL A 475 -12.29 9.77 5.19
N LEU A 476 -13.23 9.18 5.93
CA LEU A 476 -14.59 8.90 5.44
C LEU A 476 -15.31 10.19 5.01
N LYS A 477 -15.23 11.25 5.83
CA LYS A 477 -15.87 12.54 5.55
C LYS A 477 -15.16 13.30 4.43
N ASN A 478 -13.86 13.56 4.57
CA ASN A 478 -13.16 14.54 3.75
C ASN A 478 -12.60 13.94 2.45
N LYS A 479 -12.23 12.66 2.44
CA LYS A 479 -11.66 12.00 1.25
C LYS A 479 -12.71 11.20 0.47
N CYS A 480 -13.71 10.66 1.17
CA CYS A 480 -14.78 9.85 0.56
C CYS A 480 -16.13 10.59 0.49
N GLY A 481 -16.28 11.77 1.09
CA GLY A 481 -17.54 12.54 1.02
C GLY A 481 -18.72 11.78 1.62
N LEU A 482 -18.52 11.06 2.72
CA LEU A 482 -19.58 10.37 3.45
C LEU A 482 -20.10 11.25 4.59
N VAL A 483 -21.38 11.10 4.92
CA VAL A 483 -22.06 11.82 6.00
C VAL A 483 -22.42 10.84 7.11
N PHE A 484 -22.09 11.19 8.35
CA PHE A 484 -22.47 10.41 9.51
C PHE A 484 -23.84 10.83 10.04
N GLY A 485 -24.79 9.88 10.11
CA GLY A 485 -26.15 10.11 10.59
C GLY A 485 -26.83 8.82 11.04
N GLY A 486 -27.63 8.88 12.11
CA GLY A 486 -28.35 7.69 12.61
C GLY A 486 -27.46 6.53 13.03
N GLY A 487 -26.20 6.80 13.43
CA GLY A 487 -25.23 5.77 13.79
C GLY A 487 -24.46 5.15 12.62
N ARG A 488 -24.72 5.60 11.37
CA ARG A 488 -24.11 5.05 10.16
C ARG A 488 -23.44 6.13 9.31
N TRP A 489 -22.43 5.72 8.54
CA TRP A 489 -21.88 6.51 7.44
C TRP A 489 -22.65 6.21 6.15
N ASN A 490 -23.21 7.24 5.53
CA ASN A 490 -24.01 7.16 4.31
C ASN A 490 -23.47 8.13 3.24
N VAL A 491 -23.97 7.99 2.00
CA VAL A 491 -23.66 8.88 0.87
C VAL A 491 -24.31 10.24 0.98
#